data_AF-J4X9E3-F1
#
_entry.id   AF-J4X9E3-F1
#
_cell.length_a   1.000
_cell.length_b   1.000
_cell.length_c   1.000
_cell.angle_alpha   90.00
_cell.angle_beta   90.00
_cell.angle_gamma   90.00
#
_symmetry.space_group_name_H-M   'P 1'
#
loop_
_entity.id
_entity.type
_entity.pdbx_description
1 polymer ?
#
loop_
_entity_poly.entity_id
_entity_poly.type
_entity_poly.pdbx_seq_one_letter_code
_entity_poly.pdbx_strand_id
1 'polypeptide(L)'
;MKKSRLGLLQTQILEILNKSELDKFELENLPKASTIYTDDIKVVILKSGLAKLSFFEEGEEFILYHLQNDNIAVLDENCVIEILEDSKIYLIDAEKSAEILGNADFARAFYKALLNVITLQNQIIKSILFEDAKGRIANFLIELANEQDLKQNGYHYVFLPFSLKVLSSFVGLKRQSASTAFNELIKDDIIRKITPHEFLIIDYQKLQSYTSSNI
;
A
#
# COMPACT_ATOMS: atom_id res chain seq x y z
N MET A 1 13.52 -3.12 -5.70
CA MET A 1 12.88 -3.71 -4.50
C MET A 1 11.47 -3.16 -4.43
N LYS A 2 10.45 -4.03 -4.50
CA LYS A 2 9.02 -3.68 -4.57
C LYS A 2 8.62 -2.90 -3.30
N LYS A 3 8.45 -1.58 -3.42
CA LYS A 3 8.06 -0.67 -2.34
C LYS A 3 7.02 0.30 -2.88
N SER A 4 5.87 -0.22 -3.27
CA SER A 4 4.73 0.63 -3.60
C SER A 4 3.71 0.53 -2.48
N ARG A 5 2.69 1.37 -2.59
CA ARG A 5 1.49 1.30 -1.76
C ARG A 5 0.60 0.09 -2.08
N LEU A 6 0.83 -0.66 -3.16
CA LEU A 6 -0.01 -1.81 -3.55
C LEU A 6 0.64 -3.18 -3.27
N GLY A 7 1.97 -3.22 -3.20
CA GLY A 7 2.72 -4.41 -2.87
C GLY A 7 3.83 -4.08 -1.87
N LEU A 8 3.50 -4.19 -0.58
CA LEU A 8 4.52 -4.27 0.45
C LEU A 8 5.27 -5.60 0.31
N LEU A 9 6.56 -5.59 0.62
CA LEU A 9 7.41 -6.78 0.54
C LEU A 9 6.76 -7.96 1.26
N GLN A 10 6.45 -9.03 0.52
CA GLN A 10 6.14 -10.34 1.09
C GLN A 10 7.29 -10.73 2.00
N THR A 11 6.97 -10.97 3.27
CA THR A 11 7.99 -11.25 4.29
C THR A 11 8.32 -12.74 4.39
N GLN A 12 7.55 -13.60 3.71
CA GLN A 12 7.56 -15.06 3.88
C GLN A 12 7.40 -15.48 5.34
N ILE A 13 6.75 -14.64 6.16
CA ILE A 13 6.68 -14.82 7.62
C ILE A 13 5.99 -16.13 8.01
N LEU A 14 5.06 -16.60 7.19
CA LEU A 14 4.37 -17.88 7.44
C LEU A 14 5.27 -19.09 7.24
N GLU A 15 6.38 -18.96 6.51
CA GLU A 15 7.41 -20.00 6.39
C GLU A 15 8.40 -19.94 7.56
N ILE A 16 8.56 -18.77 8.18
CA ILE A 16 9.47 -18.52 9.32
C ILE A 16 8.86 -19.03 10.62
N LEU A 17 7.55 -18.83 10.81
CA LEU A 17 6.85 -19.21 12.03
C LEU A 17 6.53 -20.71 12.03
N ASN A 18 6.92 -21.39 13.11
CA ASN A 18 6.51 -22.77 13.31
C ASN A 18 5.06 -22.85 13.81
N LYS A 19 4.49 -24.07 13.81
CA LYS A 19 3.09 -24.27 14.23
C LYS A 19 2.79 -23.74 15.64
N SER A 20 3.66 -23.99 16.61
CA SER A 20 3.44 -23.54 17.99
C SER A 20 3.46 -22.02 18.15
N GLU A 21 4.18 -21.32 17.26
CA GLU A 21 4.19 -19.86 17.23
C GLU A 21 2.96 -19.30 16.51
N LEU A 22 2.54 -19.92 15.40
CA LEU A 22 1.30 -19.57 14.69
C LEU A 22 0.07 -19.78 15.57
N ASP A 23 0.05 -20.83 16.39
CA ASP A 23 -1.05 -21.15 17.31
C ASP A 23 -1.23 -20.08 18.42
N LYS A 24 -0.28 -19.16 18.59
CA LYS A 24 -0.41 -17.99 19.49
C LYS A 24 -1.19 -16.83 18.88
N PHE A 25 -1.33 -16.82 17.55
CA PHE A 25 -2.16 -15.85 16.86
C PHE A 25 -3.59 -16.38 16.78
N GLU A 26 -4.56 -15.46 16.91
CA GLU A 26 -5.94 -15.74 16.55
C GLU A 26 -6.06 -15.78 15.03
N LEU A 27 -6.52 -16.93 14.50
CA LEU A 27 -6.79 -17.09 13.07
C LEU A 27 -8.25 -16.74 12.78
N GLU A 28 -8.46 -15.68 12.01
CA GLU A 28 -9.80 -15.27 11.57
C GLU A 28 -9.99 -15.51 10.07
N ASN A 29 -11.23 -15.83 9.70
CA ASN A 29 -11.68 -15.84 8.31
C ASN A 29 -12.67 -14.68 8.15
N LEU A 30 -12.30 -13.69 7.35
CA LEU A 30 -13.06 -12.46 7.20
C LEU A 30 -13.59 -12.33 5.76
N PRO A 31 -14.90 -12.15 5.56
CA PRO A 31 -15.44 -11.87 4.24
C PRO A 31 -15.01 -10.49 3.74
N LYS A 32 -15.11 -10.28 2.43
CA LYS A 32 -14.97 -8.96 1.81
C LYS A 32 -15.83 -7.91 2.54
N ALA A 33 -15.27 -6.71 2.69
CA ALA A 33 -15.82 -5.56 3.41
C ALA A 33 -15.85 -5.68 4.94
N SER A 34 -15.34 -6.76 5.53
CA SER A 34 -15.03 -6.77 6.96
C SER A 34 -14.00 -5.70 7.31
N THR A 35 -14.07 -5.20 8.53
CA THR A 35 -13.19 -4.16 9.02
C THR A 35 -12.64 -4.52 10.38
N ILE A 36 -11.36 -4.28 10.60
CA ILE A 36 -10.66 -4.54 11.86
C ILE A 36 -10.33 -3.19 12.48
N TYR A 37 -10.83 -3.01 13.70
CA TYR A 37 -10.52 -1.91 14.59
C TYR A 37 -9.84 -2.46 15.83
N THR A 38 -9.19 -1.56 16.58
CA THR A 38 -8.54 -1.90 17.83
C THR A 38 -8.46 -0.67 18.72
N ASP A 39 -8.60 -0.88 20.03
CA ASP A 39 -8.40 0.16 21.04
C ASP A 39 -6.96 0.17 21.58
N ASP A 40 -6.12 -0.74 21.09
CA ASP A 40 -4.71 -0.92 21.46
C ASP A 40 -3.92 -1.51 20.28
N ILE A 41 -2.61 -1.71 20.41
CA ILE A 41 -1.75 -2.14 19.31
C ILE A 41 -1.97 -3.63 18.98
N LYS A 42 -2.30 -3.91 17.72
CA LYS A 42 -2.36 -5.27 17.15
C LYS A 42 -1.36 -5.48 16.04
N VAL A 43 -0.78 -6.68 16.00
CA VAL A 43 0.01 -7.16 14.87
C VAL A 43 -0.88 -8.08 14.03
N VAL A 44 -0.95 -7.79 12.73
CA VAL A 44 -1.76 -8.53 11.76
C VAL A 44 -0.83 -9.15 10.72
N ILE A 45 -1.03 -10.44 10.43
CA ILE A 45 -0.39 -11.10 9.29
C ILE A 45 -1.48 -11.57 8.33
N LEU A 46 -1.44 -11.08 7.09
CA LEU A 46 -2.38 -11.50 6.07
C LEU A 46 -1.93 -12.85 5.48
N LYS A 47 -2.69 -13.91 5.76
CA LYS A 47 -2.39 -15.27 5.27
C LYS A 47 -2.81 -15.46 3.83
N SER A 48 -4.01 -14.99 3.50
CA SER A 48 -4.53 -15.06 2.14
C SER A 48 -5.54 -13.93 1.92
N GLY A 49 -5.61 -13.43 0.68
CA GLY A 49 -6.59 -12.44 0.24
C GLY A 49 -5.95 -11.09 0.02
N LEU A 50 -6.76 -10.04 0.14
CA LEU A 50 -6.34 -8.66 -0.06
C LEU A 50 -7.03 -7.77 0.96
N ALA A 51 -6.26 -6.87 1.57
CA ALA A 51 -6.79 -5.86 2.47
C ALA A 51 -6.11 -4.51 2.21
N LYS A 52 -6.62 -3.45 2.84
CA LYS A 52 -5.95 -2.14 2.88
C LYS A 52 -5.87 -1.63 4.31
N LEU A 53 -4.80 -0.91 4.60
CA LEU A 53 -4.67 -0.14 5.83
C LEU A 53 -4.87 1.34 5.49
N SER A 54 -5.79 1.96 6.22
CA SER A 54 -6.21 3.35 6.02
C SER A 54 -6.32 4.08 7.36
N PHE A 55 -6.44 5.39 7.30
CA PHE A 55 -7.02 6.18 8.40
C PHE A 55 -8.16 7.05 7.84
N PHE A 56 -9.05 7.46 8.73
CA PHE A 56 -10.20 8.30 8.40
C PHE A 56 -10.13 9.62 9.15
N GLU A 57 -10.34 10.73 8.43
CA GLU A 57 -10.41 12.07 9.00
C GLU A 57 -11.56 12.82 8.34
N GLU A 58 -12.44 13.44 9.12
CA GLU A 58 -13.62 14.18 8.62
C GLU A 58 -14.48 13.42 7.58
N GLY A 59 -14.57 12.09 7.70
CA GLY A 59 -15.32 11.23 6.78
C GLY A 59 -14.62 10.97 5.43
N GLU A 60 -13.36 11.40 5.29
CA GLU A 60 -12.50 11.10 4.15
C GLU A 60 -11.52 10.00 4.50
N GLU A 61 -11.32 9.08 3.56
CA GLU A 61 -10.34 8.00 3.70
C GLU A 61 -9.00 8.41 3.10
N PHE A 62 -7.92 8.18 3.85
CA PHE A 62 -6.57 8.14 3.30
C PHE A 62 -6.04 6.70 3.36
N ILE A 63 -5.73 6.12 2.20
CA ILE A 63 -5.18 4.76 2.11
C ILE A 63 -3.66 4.85 2.19
N LEU A 64 -3.09 4.23 3.21
CA LEU A 64 -1.64 4.15 3.38
C LEU A 64 -1.05 3.12 2.41
N TYR A 65 -1.56 1.90 2.44
CA TYR A 65 -1.13 0.81 1.57
C TYR A 65 -2.12 -0.37 1.57
N HIS A 66 -1.99 -1.23 0.56
CA HIS A 66 -2.59 -2.55 0.53
C HIS A 66 -1.71 -3.56 1.25
N LEU A 67 -2.40 -4.56 1.80
CA LEU A 67 -1.84 -5.76 2.40
C LEU A 67 -2.12 -6.93 1.47
N GLN A 68 -1.08 -7.69 1.17
CA GLN A 68 -1.10 -8.95 0.45
C GLN A 68 -0.62 -10.10 1.33
N ASN A 69 -0.69 -11.33 0.82
CA ASN A 69 -0.20 -12.52 1.52
C ASN A 69 1.23 -12.30 2.08
N ASP A 70 1.47 -12.76 3.29
CA ASP A 70 2.71 -12.59 4.04
C ASP A 70 3.11 -11.14 4.34
N ASN A 71 2.18 -10.18 4.25
CA ASN A 71 2.42 -8.86 4.79
C ASN A 71 2.13 -8.84 6.29
N ILE A 72 2.99 -8.13 7.01
CA ILE A 72 2.81 -7.81 8.42
C ILE A 72 2.33 -6.36 8.49
N ALA A 73 1.25 -6.11 9.23
CA ALA A 73 0.78 -4.78 9.57
C ALA A 73 0.77 -4.59 11.09
N VAL A 74 0.93 -3.34 11.51
CA VAL A 74 0.65 -2.93 12.89
C VAL A 74 -0.51 -1.96 12.82
N LEU A 75 -1.51 -2.22 13.66
CA LEU A 75 -2.76 -1.47 13.75
C LEU A 75 -2.84 -0.84 15.15
N ASP A 76 -3.19 0.43 15.22
CA ASP A 76 -3.50 1.18 16.44
C ASP A 76 -4.90 1.80 16.33
N GLU A 77 -5.31 2.62 17.31
CA GLU A 77 -6.61 3.29 17.32
C GLU A 77 -6.84 4.28 16.16
N ASN A 78 -5.78 4.71 15.48
CA ASN A 78 -5.84 5.72 14.41
C ASN A 78 -5.98 5.10 13.02
N CYS A 79 -5.75 3.80 12.91
CA CYS A 79 -5.73 3.07 11.66
C CYS A 79 -6.84 2.02 11.62
N VAL A 80 -7.17 1.61 10.41
CA VAL A 80 -8.20 0.61 10.15
C VAL A 80 -7.72 -0.34 9.06
N ILE A 81 -8.04 -1.63 9.19
CA ILE A 81 -7.84 -2.60 8.10
C ILE A 81 -9.20 -2.95 7.52
N GLU A 82 -9.38 -2.70 6.21
CA GLU A 82 -10.56 -3.13 5.46
C GLU A 82 -10.19 -4.31 4.54
N ILE A 83 -10.98 -5.36 4.59
CA ILE A 83 -10.83 -6.56 3.76
C ILE A 83 -11.41 -6.31 2.37
N LEU A 84 -10.58 -6.39 1.34
CA LEU A 84 -10.96 -6.11 -0.06
C LEU A 84 -11.42 -7.37 -0.83
N GLU A 85 -10.97 -8.53 -0.38
CA GLU A 85 -11.31 -9.87 -0.87
C GLU A 85 -11.41 -10.83 0.31
N ASP A 86 -12.24 -11.88 0.24
CA ASP A 86 -12.35 -12.87 1.33
C ASP A 86 -10.97 -13.34 1.79
N SER A 87 -10.68 -13.10 3.07
CA SER A 87 -9.32 -13.15 3.61
C SER A 87 -9.20 -14.05 4.82
N LYS A 88 -7.98 -14.52 5.05
CA LYS A 88 -7.57 -15.19 6.29
C LYS A 88 -6.45 -14.39 6.91
N ILE A 89 -6.55 -14.12 8.21
CA ILE A 89 -5.58 -13.31 8.92
C ILE A 89 -5.18 -13.96 10.23
N TYR A 90 -3.94 -13.73 10.64
CA TYR A 90 -3.46 -13.98 11.99
C TYR A 90 -3.40 -12.67 12.75
N LEU A 91 -3.96 -12.64 13.96
CA LEU A 91 -4.02 -11.49 14.83
C LEU A 91 -3.36 -11.79 16.17
N ILE A 92 -2.61 -10.83 16.71
CA ILE A 92 -2.10 -10.90 18.06
C ILE A 92 -2.02 -9.50 18.67
N ASP A 93 -2.41 -9.39 19.94
CA ASP A 93 -2.22 -8.17 20.71
C ASP A 93 -0.71 -7.96 20.96
N ALA A 94 -0.24 -6.72 20.89
CA ALA A 94 1.18 -6.40 21.06
C ALA A 94 1.74 -6.93 22.40
N GLU A 95 0.94 -6.88 23.47
CA GLU A 95 1.32 -7.41 24.80
C GLU A 95 1.63 -8.92 24.77
N LYS A 96 0.92 -9.68 23.94
CA LYS A 96 1.10 -11.14 23.78
C LYS A 96 2.19 -11.51 22.77
N SER A 97 2.66 -10.53 21.99
CA SER A 97 3.66 -10.74 20.94
C SER A 97 5.09 -10.93 21.46
N ALA A 98 5.36 -10.58 22.72
CA ALA A 98 6.70 -10.59 23.32
C ALA A 98 7.41 -11.94 23.20
N GLU A 99 6.70 -13.05 23.40
CA GLU A 99 7.28 -14.39 23.28
C GLU A 99 7.67 -14.73 21.84
N ILE A 100 6.91 -14.23 20.85
CA ILE A 100 7.14 -14.49 19.42
C ILE A 100 8.31 -13.63 18.91
N LEU A 101 8.46 -12.42 19.45
CA LEU A 101 9.64 -11.58 19.23
C LEU A 101 10.94 -12.20 19.76
N GLY A 102 10.86 -13.22 20.64
CA GLY A 102 12.02 -14.02 21.04
C GLY A 102 12.60 -14.87 19.90
N ASN A 103 11.83 -15.16 18.85
CA ASN A 103 12.34 -15.80 17.64
C ASN A 103 13.09 -14.75 16.79
N ALA A 104 14.41 -14.91 16.67
CA ALA A 104 15.27 -13.96 15.99
C ALA A 104 14.93 -13.75 14.50
N ASP A 105 14.45 -14.79 13.82
CA ASP A 105 14.07 -14.70 12.41
C ASP A 105 12.73 -13.98 12.25
N PHE A 106 11.76 -14.25 13.14
CA PHE A 106 10.52 -13.47 13.19
C PHE A 106 10.81 -12.00 13.51
N ALA A 107 11.60 -11.72 14.56
CA ALA A 107 11.96 -10.36 14.94
C ALA A 107 12.62 -9.60 13.79
N ARG A 108 13.56 -10.23 13.06
CA ARG A 108 14.19 -9.64 11.88
C ARG A 108 13.18 -9.32 10.79
N ALA A 109 12.26 -10.24 10.49
CA ALA A 109 11.22 -10.03 9.49
C ALA A 109 10.24 -8.92 9.90
N PHE A 110 9.85 -8.88 11.18
CA PHE A 110 9.00 -7.84 11.77
C PHE A 110 9.66 -6.46 11.67
N TYR A 111 10.91 -6.30 12.11
CA TYR A 111 11.63 -5.03 11.98
C TYR A 111 11.82 -4.60 10.54
N LYS A 112 12.07 -5.54 9.61
CA LYS A 112 12.15 -5.24 8.18
C LYS A 112 10.80 -4.73 7.65
N ALA A 113 9.69 -5.33 8.06
CA ALA A 113 8.35 -4.86 7.70
C ALA A 113 8.10 -3.44 8.22
N LEU A 114 8.40 -3.17 9.50
CA LEU A 114 8.28 -1.83 10.10
C LEU A 114 9.14 -0.79 9.37
N LEU A 115 10.40 -1.11 9.08
CA LEU A 115 11.28 -0.21 8.33
C LEU A 115 10.73 0.11 6.93
N ASN A 116 10.09 -0.86 6.27
CA ASN A 116 9.44 -0.62 4.98
C ASN A 116 8.24 0.32 5.12
N VAL A 117 7.41 0.14 6.14
CA VAL A 117 6.27 1.03 6.43
C VAL A 117 6.76 2.45 6.73
N ILE A 118 7.78 2.62 7.57
CA ILE A 118 8.38 3.93 7.86
C ILE A 118 8.93 4.58 6.59
N THR A 119 9.64 3.81 5.76
CA THR A 119 10.17 4.31 4.48
C THR A 119 9.04 4.79 3.58
N LEU A 120 7.97 3.99 3.47
CA LEU A 120 6.81 4.33 2.67
C LEU A 120 6.13 5.60 3.18
N GLN A 121 5.83 5.68 4.48
CA GLN A 121 5.21 6.86 5.09
C GLN A 121 6.04 8.13 4.86
N ASN A 122 7.37 8.04 4.94
CA ASN A 122 8.24 9.18 4.60
C ASN A 122 8.14 9.59 3.12
N GLN A 123 7.98 8.64 2.20
CA GLN A 123 7.74 8.96 0.77
C GLN A 123 6.38 9.63 0.58
N ILE A 124 5.34 9.12 1.25
CA ILE A 124 3.99 9.72 1.25
C ILE A 124 4.05 11.16 1.75
N ILE A 125 4.68 11.40 2.91
CA ILE A 125 4.81 12.73 3.52
C ILE A 125 5.56 13.69 2.57
N LYS A 126 6.67 13.26 1.96
CA LYS A 126 7.40 14.08 0.98
C LYS A 126 6.52 14.46 -0.21
N SER A 127 5.78 13.51 -0.76
CA SER A 127 4.86 13.77 -1.88
C SER A 127 3.77 14.78 -1.47
N ILE A 128 3.19 14.64 -0.28
CA ILE A 128 2.18 15.58 0.21
C ILE A 128 2.74 16.98 0.43
N LEU A 129 3.93 17.10 1.03
CA LEU A 129 4.50 18.41 1.39
C LEU A 129 5.08 19.17 0.20
N PHE A 130 5.67 18.47 -0.77
CA PHE A 130 6.51 19.09 -1.80
C PHE A 130 5.95 18.96 -3.23
N GLU A 131 4.92 18.14 -3.45
CA GLU A 131 4.34 17.94 -4.78
C GLU A 131 2.92 18.51 -4.86
N ASP A 132 2.61 19.12 -6.00
CA ASP A 132 1.26 19.56 -6.35
C ASP A 132 0.37 18.36 -6.75
N ALA A 133 -0.89 18.61 -7.07
CA ALA A 133 -1.83 17.54 -7.42
C ALA A 133 -1.36 16.67 -8.59
N LYS A 134 -0.71 17.26 -9.60
CA LYS A 134 -0.16 16.53 -10.76
C LYS A 134 1.07 15.71 -10.35
N GLY A 135 1.96 16.30 -9.56
CA GLY A 135 3.13 15.65 -8.99
C GLY A 135 2.80 14.44 -8.13
N ARG A 136 1.80 14.52 -7.24
CA ARG A 136 1.39 13.38 -6.40
C ARG A 136 0.84 12.21 -7.22
N ILE A 137 0.06 12.50 -8.26
CA ILE A 137 -0.44 11.48 -9.19
C ILE A 137 0.73 10.86 -9.97
N ALA A 138 1.65 11.68 -10.48
CA ALA A 138 2.83 11.22 -11.19
C ALA A 138 3.71 10.32 -10.30
N ASN A 139 3.93 10.73 -9.06
CA ASN A 139 4.68 9.98 -8.05
C ASN A 139 4.08 8.60 -7.82
N PHE A 140 2.76 8.52 -7.60
CA PHE A 140 2.06 7.25 -7.45
C PHE A 140 2.19 6.35 -8.68
N LEU A 141 2.03 6.91 -9.89
CA LEU A 141 2.17 6.15 -11.14
C LEU A 141 3.59 5.61 -11.34
N ILE A 142 4.61 6.37 -10.94
CA ILE A 142 6.02 5.95 -10.97
C ILE A 142 6.27 4.84 -9.95
N GLU A 143 5.78 4.97 -8.71
CA GLU A 143 5.85 3.92 -7.69
C GLU A 143 5.28 2.61 -8.25
N LEU A 144 4.12 2.67 -8.88
CA LEU A 144 3.42 1.51 -9.42
C LEU A 144 4.11 0.92 -10.67
N ALA A 145 4.58 1.76 -11.59
CA ALA A 145 5.34 1.32 -12.75
C ALA A 145 6.62 0.57 -12.36
N ASN A 146 7.31 1.06 -11.33
CA ASN A 146 8.55 0.45 -10.82
C ASN A 146 8.29 -0.88 -10.10
N GLU A 147 7.11 -1.03 -9.48
CA GLU A 147 6.73 -2.26 -8.79
C GLU A 147 6.30 -3.37 -9.77
N GLN A 148 5.47 -3.01 -10.74
CA GLN A 148 4.92 -3.94 -11.73
C GLN A 148 5.96 -4.33 -12.78
N ASP A 149 6.91 -3.43 -13.07
CA ASP A 149 7.99 -3.59 -14.07
C ASP A 149 7.50 -4.10 -15.43
N LEU A 150 6.29 -3.68 -15.82
CA LEU A 150 5.68 -4.02 -17.09
C LEU A 150 6.19 -3.08 -18.17
N LYS A 151 7.08 -3.58 -19.03
CA LYS A 151 7.67 -2.81 -20.13
C LYS A 151 7.43 -3.51 -21.46
N GLN A 152 7.01 -2.74 -22.46
CA GLN A 152 6.85 -3.23 -23.83
C GLN A 152 7.18 -2.11 -24.81
N ASN A 153 7.97 -2.42 -25.85
CA ASN A 153 8.38 -1.48 -26.90
C ASN A 153 9.02 -0.18 -26.37
N GLY A 154 9.74 -0.24 -25.25
CA GLY A 154 10.40 0.91 -24.63
C GLY A 154 9.49 1.78 -23.74
N TYR A 155 8.20 1.44 -23.62
CA TYR A 155 7.26 2.14 -22.77
C TYR A 155 6.98 1.37 -21.48
N HIS A 156 6.62 2.11 -20.43
CA HIS A 156 6.15 1.55 -19.16
C HIS A 156 4.62 1.45 -19.17
N TYR A 157 4.11 0.31 -18.73
CA TYR A 157 2.68 0.07 -18.54
C TYR A 157 2.38 0.05 -17.05
N VAL A 158 1.22 0.61 -16.70
CA VAL A 158 0.71 0.67 -15.34
C VAL A 158 -0.71 0.14 -15.32
N PHE A 159 -0.93 -0.89 -14.52
CA PHE A 159 -2.26 -1.42 -14.20
C PHE A 159 -2.74 -0.84 -12.86
N LEU A 160 -3.76 0.00 -12.88
CA LEU A 160 -4.46 0.52 -11.72
C LEU A 160 -5.68 -0.37 -11.40
N PRO A 161 -5.61 -1.27 -10.40
CA PRO A 161 -6.70 -2.21 -10.09
C PRO A 161 -7.93 -1.56 -9.45
N PHE A 162 -8.03 -0.23 -9.48
CA PHE A 162 -9.07 0.53 -8.82
C PHE A 162 -9.42 1.81 -9.57
N SER A 163 -10.49 2.47 -9.13
CA SER A 163 -10.98 3.70 -9.75
C SER A 163 -10.15 4.94 -9.34
N LEU A 164 -10.31 6.04 -10.09
CA LEU A 164 -9.72 7.34 -9.70
C LEU A 164 -10.20 7.85 -8.33
N LYS A 165 -11.35 7.37 -7.82
CA LYS A 165 -11.79 7.67 -6.45
C LYS A 165 -10.86 7.01 -5.42
N VAL A 166 -10.47 5.77 -5.64
CA VAL A 166 -9.54 5.08 -4.75
C VAL A 166 -8.14 5.69 -4.89
N LEU A 167 -7.72 6.04 -6.11
CA LEU A 167 -6.48 6.78 -6.33
C LEU A 167 -6.46 8.08 -5.51
N SER A 168 -7.56 8.84 -5.47
CA SER A 168 -7.61 10.09 -4.72
C SER A 168 -7.36 9.89 -3.22
N SER A 169 -7.84 8.77 -2.65
CA SER A 169 -7.57 8.37 -1.27
C SER A 169 -6.11 7.97 -1.03
N PHE A 170 -5.41 7.41 -2.02
CA PHE A 170 -3.97 7.17 -1.91
C PHE A 170 -3.16 8.47 -1.92
N VAL A 171 -3.48 9.41 -2.82
CA VAL A 171 -2.64 10.61 -3.02
C VAL A 171 -3.05 11.79 -2.12
N GLY A 172 -4.03 11.60 -1.23
CA GLY A 172 -4.51 12.65 -0.31
C GLY A 172 -5.09 13.86 -1.05
N LEU A 173 -5.86 13.60 -2.10
CA LEU A 173 -6.53 14.63 -2.88
C LEU A 173 -8.04 14.43 -2.82
N LYS A 174 -8.80 15.52 -2.93
CA LYS A 174 -10.22 15.42 -3.24
C LYS A 174 -10.39 14.78 -4.62
N ARG A 175 -11.48 14.02 -4.79
CA ARG A 175 -11.80 13.29 -6.05
C ARG A 175 -11.71 14.18 -7.30
N GLN A 176 -12.24 15.40 -7.24
CA GLN A 176 -12.22 16.32 -8.38
C GLN A 176 -10.79 16.75 -8.74
N SER A 177 -9.96 17.05 -7.74
CA SER A 177 -8.56 17.45 -7.94
C SER A 177 -7.74 16.31 -8.52
N ALA A 178 -7.87 15.09 -7.99
CA ALA A 178 -7.21 13.91 -8.53
C ALA A 178 -7.63 13.63 -9.98
N SER A 179 -8.94 13.70 -10.27
CA SER A 179 -9.48 13.51 -11.62
C SER A 179 -8.96 14.58 -12.59
N THR A 180 -8.87 15.84 -12.16
CA THR A 180 -8.36 16.93 -13.00
C THR A 180 -6.89 16.72 -13.32
N ALA A 181 -6.07 16.51 -12.29
CA ALA A 181 -4.64 16.27 -12.44
C ALA A 181 -4.32 15.04 -13.32
N PHE A 182 -5.06 13.94 -13.12
CA PHE A 182 -4.89 12.72 -13.93
C PHE A 182 -5.24 12.95 -15.40
N ASN A 183 -6.34 13.66 -15.68
CA ASN A 183 -6.75 13.96 -17.05
C ASN A 183 -5.83 14.98 -17.73
N GLU A 184 -5.21 15.89 -16.98
CA GLU A 184 -4.16 16.76 -17.52
C GLU A 184 -2.95 15.94 -18.00
N LEU A 185 -2.50 14.93 -17.24
CA LEU A 185 -1.43 14.05 -17.71
C LEU A 185 -1.79 13.32 -19.03
N ILE A 186 -3.07 12.97 -19.22
CA ILE A 186 -3.55 12.40 -20.49
C ILE A 186 -3.54 13.45 -21.60
N LYS A 187 -4.07 14.65 -21.31
CA LYS A 187 -4.15 15.75 -22.28
C LYS A 187 -2.78 16.21 -22.74
N ASP A 188 -1.80 16.19 -21.84
CA ASP A 188 -0.41 16.58 -22.08
C ASP A 188 0.40 15.46 -22.78
N ASP A 189 -0.25 14.34 -23.19
CA ASP A 189 0.32 13.13 -23.81
C ASP A 189 1.48 12.51 -22.99
N ILE A 190 1.44 12.67 -21.66
CA ILE A 190 2.40 12.07 -20.73
C ILE A 190 2.01 10.63 -20.42
N ILE A 191 0.71 10.39 -20.27
CA ILE A 191 0.14 9.05 -20.13
C ILE A 191 -0.99 8.86 -21.14
N ARG A 192 -1.27 7.62 -21.52
CA ARG A 192 -2.39 7.27 -22.39
C ARG A 192 -3.19 6.13 -21.82
N LYS A 193 -4.50 6.32 -21.78
CA LYS A 193 -5.44 5.29 -21.36
C LYS A 193 -5.57 4.22 -22.46
N ILE A 194 -5.32 2.97 -22.11
CA ILE A 194 -5.51 1.81 -22.99
C ILE A 194 -6.85 1.14 -22.66
N THR A 195 -7.09 0.88 -21.37
CA THR A 195 -8.35 0.34 -20.85
C THR A 195 -8.79 1.16 -19.62
N PRO A 196 -9.94 0.85 -18.98
CA PRO A 196 -10.30 1.50 -17.70
C PRO A 196 -9.24 1.39 -16.61
N HIS A 197 -8.41 0.33 -16.63
CA HIS A 197 -7.43 0.02 -15.60
C HIS A 197 -5.99 0.03 -16.12
N GLU A 198 -5.75 0.09 -17.42
CA GLU A 198 -4.41 0.07 -18.01
C GLU A 198 -4.04 1.39 -18.66
N PHE A 199 -2.84 1.86 -18.32
CA PHE A 199 -2.28 3.11 -18.79
C PHE A 199 -0.86 2.90 -19.28
N LEU A 200 -0.54 3.57 -20.38
CA LEU A 200 0.79 3.66 -20.96
C LEU A 200 1.45 4.95 -20.47
N ILE A 201 2.65 4.89 -19.92
CA ILE A 201 3.48 6.08 -19.69
C ILE A 201 4.27 6.36 -20.97
N ILE A 202 3.91 7.44 -21.66
CA ILE A 202 4.50 7.85 -22.94
C ILE A 202 5.84 8.55 -22.70
N ASP A 203 5.87 9.48 -21.74
CA ASP A 203 7.06 10.25 -21.40
C ASP A 203 7.38 10.08 -19.91
N TYR A 204 8.16 9.04 -19.61
CA TYR A 204 8.56 8.73 -18.24
C TYR A 204 9.44 9.83 -17.63
N GLN A 205 10.31 10.48 -18.42
CA GLN A 205 11.18 11.55 -17.94
C GLN A 205 10.37 12.79 -17.57
N LYS A 206 9.40 13.18 -18.40
CA LYS A 206 8.50 14.29 -18.10
C LYS A 206 7.60 13.96 -16.92
N LEU A 207 7.13 12.71 -16.79
CA LEU A 207 6.39 12.26 -15.61
C LEU A 207 7.24 12.42 -14.33
N GLN A 208 8.51 12.01 -14.36
CA GLN A 208 9.44 12.19 -13.24
C GLN A 208 9.69 13.65 -12.89
N SER A 209 9.68 14.56 -13.88
CA SER A 209 9.88 16.00 -13.67
C SER A 209 8.81 16.67 -12.81
N TYR A 210 7.64 16.05 -12.66
CA TYR A 210 6.59 16.52 -11.74
C TYR A 210 6.81 16.07 -10.28
N THR A 211 7.77 15.16 -10.04
CA THR A 211 8.02 14.61 -8.71
C THR A 211 9.23 15.26 -8.07
N SER A 212 9.22 15.33 -6.75
CA SER A 212 10.36 15.83 -5.96
C SER A 212 11.47 14.77 -5.78
N SER A 213 11.34 13.61 -6.42
CA SER A 213 12.17 12.41 -6.20
C SER A 213 13.58 12.46 -6.85
N ASN A 214 14.03 13.64 -7.30
CA ASN A 214 15.32 13.85 -7.97
C ASN A 214 16.36 14.60 -7.12
N ILE A 215 16.29 14.50 -5.78
CA ILE A 215 17.36 14.95 -4.87
C ILE A 215 17.84 13.76 -4.03
#